data_AF-A0A952KKF5-F1
#
_entry.id   AF-A0A952KKF5-F1
#
_cell.length_a   1.000
_cell.length_b   1.000
_cell.length_c   1.000
_cell.angle_alpha   90.00
_cell.angle_beta   90.00
_cell.angle_gamma   90.00
#
_symmetry.space_group_name_H-M   'P 1'
#
loop_
_entity.id
_entity.type
_entity.pdbx_description
1 polymer ?
#
loop_
_entity_poly.entity_id
_entity_poly.type
_entity_poly.pdbx_seq_one_letter_code
_entity_poly.pdbx_strand_id
1 'polypeptide(L)'
;MSTTTVLPALILSAALLAQDASPPQNTAPSQPAPVGVDAYRGNYEGPKSDQEARYDSSIWSAYANKESAMGGLEGSWVVTDAEGHKLVGLELRNDQKLSGQLEGAWRSLQLGFGLNRSGFIANVSLTGHDLEINYAPGRQRSPNILQLRRDASGAWRGNMLDIKGQKTPIVMTKATAG
;
A
#
# COMPACT_ATOMS: atom_id res chain seq x y z
N MET A 1 -10.69 -56.05 40.83
CA MET A 1 -9.36 -55.39 40.80
C MET A 1 -9.52 -54.01 41.43
N SER A 2 -8.64 -53.70 42.37
CA SER A 2 -8.78 -52.62 43.36
C SER A 2 -8.12 -51.30 42.92
N THR A 3 -8.63 -50.19 43.48
CA THR A 3 -7.96 -48.91 43.88
C THR A 3 -7.32 -48.02 42.79
N THR A 4 -7.60 -46.72 42.68
CA THR A 4 -7.13 -45.60 43.54
C THR A 4 -7.78 -44.27 43.04
N THR A 5 -8.64 -43.56 43.81
CA THR A 5 -8.38 -42.33 44.64
C THR A 5 -7.76 -41.17 43.82
N VAL A 6 -8.28 -39.93 43.78
CA VAL A 6 -8.27 -38.89 44.84
C VAL A 6 -9.36 -37.78 44.59
N LEU A 7 -10.07 -37.36 45.66
CA LEU A 7 -10.81 -36.09 45.87
C LEU A 7 -9.89 -35.14 46.71
N PRO A 8 -10.08 -33.80 46.90
CA PRO A 8 -11.33 -32.99 46.91
C PRO A 8 -11.15 -31.55 46.33
N ALA A 9 -12.16 -30.66 46.26
CA ALA A 9 -12.52 -29.66 47.28
C ALA A 9 -13.79 -28.92 46.82
N LEU A 10 -14.91 -29.01 47.56
CA LEU A 10 -15.35 -28.03 48.57
C LEU A 10 -15.65 -26.63 47.97
N ILE A 11 -16.88 -26.44 47.50
CA ILE A 11 -17.52 -25.12 47.38
C ILE A 11 -18.54 -25.04 48.51
N LEU A 12 -18.32 -24.11 49.44
CA LEU A 12 -19.19 -23.84 50.59
C LEU A 12 -19.83 -22.45 50.43
N SER A 13 -21.17 -22.45 50.34
CA SER A 13 -22.14 -21.41 50.77
C SER A 13 -22.13 -20.04 50.06
N ALA A 14 -23.26 -19.33 49.88
CA ALA A 14 -24.54 -19.28 50.59
C ALA A 14 -25.67 -18.88 49.59
N ALA A 15 -26.82 -19.56 49.58
CA ALA A 15 -28.09 -19.15 50.21
C ALA A 15 -28.45 -17.66 49.94
N LEU A 16 -29.37 -17.39 49.01
CA LEU A 16 -30.82 -17.30 49.22
C LEU A 16 -31.25 -15.89 49.66
N LEU A 17 -32.00 -15.18 48.81
CA LEU A 17 -33.31 -14.60 49.13
C LEU A 17 -33.95 -14.01 47.86
N ALA A 18 -35.19 -14.45 47.64
CA ALA A 18 -36.05 -14.14 46.52
C ALA A 18 -36.76 -12.78 46.67
N GLN A 19 -37.58 -12.45 45.64
CA GLN A 19 -38.64 -11.42 45.55
C GLN A 19 -38.18 -10.16 44.80
N ASP A 20 -38.84 -9.67 43.75
CA ASP A 20 -40.23 -9.81 43.31
C ASP A 20 -40.32 -9.50 41.80
N ALA A 21 -41.18 -10.21 41.05
CA ALA A 21 -41.33 -10.03 39.61
C ALA A 21 -42.45 -9.01 39.31
N SER A 22 -42.10 -7.87 38.70
CA SER A 22 -43.06 -6.93 38.11
C SER A 22 -42.98 -6.99 36.57
N PRO A 23 -44.09 -6.90 35.83
CA PRO A 23 -44.08 -6.99 34.36
C PRO A 23 -43.45 -5.73 33.73
N PRO A 24 -42.80 -5.84 32.56
CA PRO A 24 -42.21 -4.69 31.88
C PRO A 24 -43.29 -3.75 31.35
N GLN A 25 -43.28 -2.48 31.79
CA GLN A 25 -44.05 -1.41 31.17
C GLN A 25 -43.41 -1.04 29.83
N ASN A 26 -44.15 -1.26 28.74
CA ASN A 26 -43.75 -0.88 27.39
C ASN A 26 -43.93 0.63 27.20
N THR A 27 -42.89 1.43 27.43
CA THR A 27 -42.87 2.86 27.10
C THR A 27 -42.48 3.05 25.64
N ALA A 28 -43.43 3.45 24.80
CA ALA A 28 -43.15 3.87 23.42
C ALA A 28 -42.19 5.09 23.40
N PRO A 29 -41.24 5.16 22.46
CA PRO A 29 -40.32 6.29 22.37
C PRO A 29 -41.07 7.56 21.93
N SER A 30 -40.95 8.61 22.74
CA SER A 30 -41.40 9.96 22.38
C SER A 30 -40.59 10.48 21.19
N GLN A 31 -41.27 10.85 20.11
CA GLN A 31 -40.64 11.49 18.96
C GLN A 31 -40.02 12.84 19.38
N PRO A 32 -38.76 13.14 19.00
CA PRO A 32 -38.17 14.44 19.28
C PRO A 32 -38.87 15.53 18.46
N ALA A 33 -39.17 16.66 19.11
CA ALA A 33 -39.79 17.81 18.48
C ALA A 33 -38.92 18.37 17.34
N PRO A 34 -39.52 18.95 16.28
CA PRO A 34 -38.78 19.52 15.16
C PRO A 34 -37.89 20.68 15.62
N VAL A 35 -36.60 20.59 15.30
CA VAL A 35 -35.59 21.59 15.65
C VAL A 35 -35.66 22.80 14.71
N GLY A 36 -35.76 24.01 15.27
CA GLY A 36 -35.77 25.26 14.51
C GLY A 36 -34.38 25.66 14.00
N VAL A 37 -34.34 26.16 12.77
CA VAL A 37 -33.10 26.56 12.05
C VAL A 37 -32.28 27.69 12.70
N ASP A 38 -32.81 28.37 13.72
CA ASP A 38 -32.05 29.39 14.48
C ASP A 38 -31.06 28.80 15.51
N ALA A 39 -31.01 27.47 15.67
CA ALA A 39 -30.02 26.79 16.50
C ALA A 39 -28.61 26.66 15.84
N TYR A 40 -28.43 27.16 14.61
CA TYR A 40 -27.17 27.10 13.84
C TYR A 40 -26.08 28.11 14.28
N ARG A 41 -26.06 28.50 15.57
CA ARG A 41 -25.00 29.36 16.15
C ARG A 41 -24.23 28.67 17.28
N GLY A 42 -24.16 27.34 17.27
CA GLY A 42 -23.27 26.56 18.14
C GLY A 42 -22.01 26.16 17.39
N ASN A 43 -20.84 26.35 18.00
CA ASN A 43 -19.55 25.83 17.53
C ASN A 43 -19.70 24.37 17.06
N TYR A 44 -19.52 24.16 15.77
CA TYR A 44 -19.48 22.84 15.16
C TYR A 44 -18.20 22.13 15.60
N GLU A 45 -18.38 20.89 16.06
CA GLU A 45 -17.36 19.91 16.47
C GLU A 45 -16.71 20.15 17.84
N GLY A 46 -16.96 19.21 18.77
CA GLY A 46 -16.17 19.08 19.99
C GLY A 46 -14.72 18.66 19.67
N PRO A 47 -13.83 18.60 20.67
CA PRO A 47 -12.47 18.11 20.46
C PRO A 47 -12.50 16.76 19.74
N LYS A 48 -11.67 16.64 18.70
CA LYS A 48 -11.56 15.45 17.89
C LYS A 48 -11.44 14.21 18.77
N SER A 49 -12.28 13.20 18.52
CA SER A 49 -12.22 11.95 19.27
C SER A 49 -10.90 11.22 19.00
N ASP A 50 -10.44 10.41 19.96
CA ASP A 50 -9.23 9.60 19.80
C ASP A 50 -9.28 8.70 18.55
N GLN A 51 -10.48 8.24 18.18
CA GLN A 51 -10.69 7.42 16.99
C GLN A 51 -10.46 8.21 15.70
N GLU A 52 -10.99 9.42 15.61
CA GLU A 52 -10.78 10.29 14.44
C GLU A 52 -9.31 10.77 14.39
N ALA A 53 -8.69 11.04 15.53
CA ALA A 53 -7.27 11.42 15.59
C ALA A 53 -6.35 10.30 15.07
N ARG A 54 -6.64 9.05 15.43
CA ARG A 54 -5.94 7.86 14.90
C ARG A 54 -6.18 7.66 13.41
N TYR A 55 -7.42 7.85 12.96
CA TYR A 55 -7.76 7.75 11.55
C TYR A 55 -6.96 8.75 10.70
N ASP A 56 -6.95 10.04 11.05
CA ASP A 56 -6.15 11.03 10.31
C ASP A 56 -4.66 10.72 10.37
N SER A 57 -4.15 10.30 11.54
CA SER A 57 -2.75 9.90 11.66
C SER A 57 -2.40 8.74 10.72
N SER A 58 -3.35 7.82 10.49
CA SER A 58 -3.18 6.71 9.54
C SER A 58 -3.14 7.20 8.09
N ILE A 59 -3.96 8.20 7.73
CA ILE A 59 -3.94 8.81 6.40
C ILE A 59 -2.61 9.54 6.16
N TRP A 60 -2.18 10.37 7.12
CA TRP A 60 -0.93 11.12 7.02
C TRP A 60 0.29 10.22 6.95
N SER A 61 0.34 9.16 7.77
CA SER A 61 1.43 8.19 7.71
C SER A 61 1.44 7.42 6.40
N ALA A 62 0.28 7.01 5.87
CA ALA A 62 0.20 6.39 4.55
C ALA A 62 0.71 7.32 3.44
N TYR A 63 0.34 8.60 3.50
CA TYR A 63 0.81 9.61 2.55
C TYR A 63 2.33 9.83 2.64
N ALA A 64 2.86 10.05 3.85
CA ALA A 64 4.28 10.27 4.08
C ALA A 64 5.13 9.05 3.67
N ASN A 65 4.63 7.84 3.91
CA ASN A 65 5.29 6.60 3.49
C ASN A 65 5.32 6.47 1.97
N LYS A 66 4.22 6.79 1.28
CA LYS A 66 4.15 6.79 -0.19
C LYS A 66 5.15 7.80 -0.77
N GLU A 67 5.16 9.03 -0.26
CA GLU A 67 6.06 10.10 -0.74
C GLU A 67 7.53 9.73 -0.51
N SER A 68 7.87 9.21 0.66
CA SER A 68 9.23 8.76 0.98
C SER A 68 9.69 7.61 0.06
N ALA A 69 8.80 6.67 -0.23
CA ALA A 69 9.09 5.57 -1.15
C ALA A 69 9.29 6.05 -2.59
N MET A 70 8.50 7.05 -3.02
CA MET A 70 8.61 7.67 -4.34
C MET A 70 9.89 8.50 -4.50
N GLY A 71 10.25 9.30 -3.49
CA GLY A 71 11.54 9.99 -3.47
C GLY A 71 12.72 9.02 -3.53
N GLY A 72 12.58 7.83 -2.93
CA GLY A 72 13.56 6.75 -3.04
C GLY A 72 13.73 6.17 -4.45
N LEU A 73 12.75 6.35 -5.34
CA LEU A 73 12.76 5.89 -6.73
C LEU A 73 13.30 6.93 -7.72
N GLU A 74 13.44 8.20 -7.35
CA GLU A 74 13.95 9.23 -8.25
C GLU A 74 15.39 8.95 -8.73
N GLY A 75 15.75 9.43 -9.92
CA GLY A 75 17.09 9.38 -10.50
C GLY A 75 17.32 8.21 -11.46
N SER A 76 18.60 7.92 -11.70
CA SER A 76 19.02 6.96 -12.72
C SER A 76 19.09 5.53 -12.18
N TRP A 77 18.59 4.58 -12.97
CA TRP A 77 18.58 3.15 -12.66
C TRP A 77 19.08 2.32 -13.83
N VAL A 78 19.61 1.15 -13.54
CA VAL A 78 19.99 0.13 -14.51
C VAL A 78 19.24 -1.15 -14.19
N VAL A 79 18.67 -1.76 -15.21
CA VAL A 79 18.05 -3.08 -15.15
C VAL A 79 18.99 -4.09 -15.80
N THR A 80 19.32 -5.14 -15.08
CA THR A 80 20.14 -6.26 -15.55
C THR A 80 19.35 -7.56 -15.54
N ASP A 81 19.72 -8.51 -16.40
CA ASP A 81 19.28 -9.90 -16.26
C ASP A 81 20.00 -10.62 -15.10
N ALA A 82 19.71 -11.91 -14.93
CA ALA A 82 20.34 -12.76 -13.92
C ALA A 82 21.85 -12.94 -14.15
N GLU A 83 22.29 -12.85 -15.40
CA GLU A 83 23.68 -12.99 -15.83
C GLU A 83 24.47 -11.67 -15.69
N GLY A 84 23.80 -10.56 -15.39
CA GLY A 84 24.39 -9.24 -15.20
C GLY A 84 24.50 -8.39 -16.47
N HIS A 85 23.93 -8.83 -17.59
CA HIS A 85 23.86 -8.02 -18.80
C HIS A 85 22.90 -6.85 -18.60
N LYS A 86 23.34 -5.65 -18.98
CA LYS A 86 22.53 -4.43 -18.89
C LYS A 86 21.49 -4.41 -20.01
N LEU A 87 20.22 -4.43 -19.63
CA LEU A 87 19.09 -4.48 -20.58
C LEU A 87 18.56 -3.09 -20.91
N VAL A 88 18.21 -2.34 -19.87
CA VAL A 88 17.59 -1.02 -19.98
C VAL A 88 18.10 -0.09 -18.88
N GLY A 89 18.32 1.18 -19.24
CA GLY A 89 18.56 2.27 -18.30
C GLY A 89 17.29 3.10 -18.16
N LEU A 90 16.97 3.49 -16.93
CA LEU A 90 15.79 4.28 -16.61
C LEU A 90 16.23 5.58 -15.94
N GLU A 91 15.50 6.65 -16.20
CA GLU A 91 15.58 7.91 -15.46
C GLU A 91 14.17 8.21 -14.93
N LEU A 92 14.01 8.19 -13.61
CA LEU A 92 12.72 8.39 -12.94
C LEU A 92 12.71 9.75 -12.22
N ARG A 93 11.59 10.45 -12.23
CA ARG A 93 11.40 11.73 -11.54
C ARG A 93 10.00 11.80 -10.95
N ASN A 94 9.87 12.42 -9.79
CA ASN A 94 8.57 12.77 -9.24
C ASN A 94 7.97 13.90 -10.06
N ASP A 95 6.71 13.74 -10.45
CA ASP A 95 5.96 14.81 -11.09
C ASP A 95 5.55 15.84 -10.02
N GLN A 96 6.18 17.01 -10.06
CA GLN A 96 5.90 18.09 -9.13
C GLN A 96 4.50 18.69 -9.29
N LYS A 97 3.81 18.43 -10.41
CA LYS A 97 2.44 18.91 -10.67
C LYS A 97 1.38 17.97 -10.11
N LEU A 98 1.67 16.67 -10.04
CA LEU A 98 0.79 15.63 -9.56
C LEU A 98 1.49 14.89 -8.43
N SER A 99 1.29 15.35 -7.19
CA SER A 99 1.97 14.78 -6.02
C SER A 99 1.78 13.26 -5.94
N GLY A 100 2.88 12.54 -5.88
CA GLY A 100 2.88 11.09 -5.77
C GLY A 100 2.61 10.36 -7.09
N GLN A 101 3.04 10.93 -8.22
CA GLN A 101 3.16 10.27 -9.51
C GLN A 101 4.61 10.30 -9.99
N LEU A 102 5.10 9.17 -10.53
CA LEU A 102 6.43 9.07 -11.12
C LEU A 102 6.33 9.16 -12.65
N GLU A 103 7.17 10.00 -13.23
CA GLU A 103 7.42 10.05 -14.66
C GLU A 103 8.83 9.53 -14.95
N GLY A 104 9.11 9.21 -16.21
CA GLY A 104 10.47 8.88 -16.58
C GLY A 104 10.70 8.58 -18.04
N ALA A 105 11.95 8.30 -18.33
CA ALA A 105 12.43 7.91 -19.64
C ALA A 105 13.21 6.59 -19.55
N TRP A 106 13.25 5.88 -20.66
CA TRP A 106 13.99 4.63 -20.79
C TRP A 106 14.95 4.69 -21.98
N ARG A 107 16.02 3.90 -21.91
CA ARG A 107 16.92 3.61 -23.02
C ARG A 107 17.39 2.17 -22.98
N SER A 108 17.41 1.49 -24.11
CA SER A 108 18.01 0.17 -24.24
C SER A 108 19.53 0.27 -24.09
N LEU A 109 20.13 -0.62 -23.29
CA LEU A 109 21.57 -0.71 -23.05
C LEU A 109 22.24 -1.87 -23.79
N GLN A 110 21.45 -2.69 -24.48
CA GLN A 110 21.94 -3.78 -25.30
C GLN A 110 22.81 -3.25 -26.47
N LEU A 111 23.73 -4.05 -27.00
CA LEU A 111 24.55 -3.62 -28.14
C LEU A 111 23.75 -3.71 -29.45
N GLY A 112 23.99 -2.80 -30.39
CA GLY A 112 23.38 -2.80 -31.73
C GLY A 112 22.90 -1.44 -32.24
N PHE A 113 22.66 -1.33 -33.54
CA PHE A 113 22.12 -0.12 -34.18
C PHE A 113 20.62 -0.29 -34.44
N GLY A 114 19.82 0.76 -34.19
CA GLY A 114 18.38 0.73 -34.46
C GLY A 114 17.67 2.01 -34.02
N LEU A 115 16.61 2.37 -34.74
CA LEU A 115 15.67 3.42 -34.33
C LEU A 115 14.81 2.92 -33.17
N ASN A 116 14.30 3.84 -32.33
CA ASN A 116 13.40 3.53 -31.22
C ASN A 116 13.99 2.76 -30.01
N ARG A 117 15.26 3.01 -29.68
CA ARG A 117 15.94 2.40 -28.53
C ARG A 117 15.83 3.22 -27.24
N SER A 118 14.98 4.24 -27.23
CA SER A 118 14.70 5.07 -26.08
C SER A 118 13.32 5.70 -26.22
N GLY A 119 12.76 6.21 -25.13
CA GLY A 119 11.49 6.92 -25.14
C GLY A 119 11.03 7.26 -23.72
N PHE A 120 9.78 7.68 -23.62
CA PHE A 120 9.13 7.89 -22.32
C PHE A 120 8.61 6.57 -21.76
N ILE A 121 8.62 6.48 -20.44
CA ILE A 121 7.91 5.43 -19.72
C ILE A 121 6.42 5.74 -19.83
N ALA A 122 5.63 4.74 -20.22
CA ALA A 122 4.20 4.88 -20.41
C ALA A 122 3.45 4.88 -19.07
N ASN A 123 3.92 4.11 -18.09
CA ASN A 123 3.33 4.03 -16.76
C ASN A 123 4.38 3.61 -15.73
N VAL A 124 4.31 4.21 -14.54
CA VAL A 124 5.01 3.76 -13.33
C VAL A 124 3.98 3.64 -12.21
N SER A 125 3.85 2.45 -11.63
CA SER A 125 2.97 2.21 -10.50
C SER A 125 3.76 1.63 -9.33
N LEU A 126 3.67 2.27 -8.17
CA LEU A 126 4.23 1.78 -6.92
C LEU A 126 3.09 1.50 -5.93
N THR A 127 2.93 0.24 -5.55
CA THR A 127 1.95 -0.19 -4.54
C THR A 127 2.67 -0.97 -3.45
N GLY A 128 2.88 -0.33 -2.29
CA GLY A 128 3.64 -0.93 -1.18
C GLY A 128 5.08 -1.24 -1.60
N HIS A 129 5.39 -2.53 -1.74
CA HIS A 129 6.71 -3.00 -2.16
C HIS A 129 6.76 -3.48 -3.60
N ASP A 130 5.66 -3.36 -4.34
CA ASP A 130 5.54 -3.80 -5.73
C ASP A 130 5.60 -2.60 -6.67
N LEU A 131 6.50 -2.68 -7.65
CA LEU A 131 6.76 -1.66 -8.66
C LEU A 131 6.52 -2.25 -10.04
N GLU A 132 5.65 -1.60 -10.82
CA GLU A 132 5.44 -1.90 -12.23
C GLU A 132 5.88 -0.72 -13.10
N ILE A 133 6.70 -0.99 -14.12
CA ILE A 133 7.14 0.02 -15.09
C ILE A 133 6.85 -0.49 -16.50
N ASN A 134 6.08 0.28 -17.27
CA ASN A 134 5.68 -0.07 -18.62
C ASN A 134 6.34 0.88 -19.61
N TYR A 135 7.04 0.34 -20.61
CA TYR A 135 7.65 1.14 -21.68
C TYR A 135 7.51 0.44 -23.02
N ALA A 136 7.36 1.21 -24.10
CA ALA A 136 7.19 0.66 -25.44
C ALA A 136 8.40 1.00 -26.33
N PRO A 137 9.08 0.01 -26.92
CA PRO A 137 10.04 0.26 -27.97
C PRO A 137 9.33 0.73 -29.25
N GLY A 138 9.50 2.00 -29.59
CA GLY A 138 9.00 2.60 -30.82
C GLY A 138 7.50 2.79 -30.85
N ARG A 139 6.86 2.43 -31.97
CA ARG A 139 5.41 2.56 -32.17
C ARG A 139 4.66 1.25 -31.89
N GLN A 140 5.23 0.38 -31.07
CA GLN A 140 4.59 -0.89 -30.72
C GLN A 140 3.42 -0.66 -29.77
N ARG A 141 2.35 -1.47 -29.92
CA ARG A 141 1.16 -1.41 -29.06
C ARG A 141 1.36 -2.08 -27.70
N SER A 142 2.13 -3.16 -27.66
CA SER A 142 2.40 -3.89 -26.42
C SER A 142 3.65 -3.32 -25.75
N PRO A 143 3.60 -2.95 -24.46
CA PRO A 143 4.77 -2.52 -23.73
C PRO A 143 5.61 -3.72 -23.29
N ASN A 144 6.89 -3.48 -23.03
CA ASN A 144 7.63 -4.28 -22.07
C ASN A 144 7.19 -3.88 -20.66
N ILE A 145 7.00 -4.87 -19.79
CA ILE A 145 6.51 -4.68 -18.42
C ILE A 145 7.61 -5.14 -17.47
N LEU A 146 8.12 -4.25 -16.63
CA LEU A 146 9.01 -4.60 -15.52
C LEU A 146 8.15 -4.78 -14.28
N GLN A 147 8.08 -6.00 -13.76
CA GLN A 147 7.41 -6.33 -12.51
C GLN A 147 8.47 -6.58 -11.45
N LEU A 148 8.57 -5.68 -10.48
CA LEU A 148 9.63 -5.66 -9.48
C LEU A 148 9.03 -5.64 -8.09
N ARG A 149 9.71 -6.29 -7.15
CA ARG A 149 9.42 -6.21 -5.72
C ARG A 149 10.67 -5.77 -4.98
N ARG A 150 10.51 -4.89 -4.01
CA ARG A 150 11.61 -4.48 -3.12
C ARG A 150 11.89 -5.59 -2.11
N ASP A 151 13.13 -6.06 -2.06
CA ASP A 151 13.57 -7.03 -1.07
C ASP A 151 14.04 -6.34 0.23
N ALA A 152 14.40 -7.14 1.24
CA ALA A 152 14.86 -6.65 2.54
C ALA A 152 16.19 -5.89 2.46
N SER A 153 17.00 -6.11 1.42
CA SER A 153 18.24 -5.36 1.18
C SER A 153 17.97 -4.00 0.52
N GLY A 154 16.71 -3.73 0.14
CA GLY A 154 16.28 -2.54 -0.56
C GLY A 154 16.48 -2.60 -2.08
N ALA A 155 16.93 -3.74 -2.61
CA ALA A 155 17.07 -3.96 -4.04
C ALA A 155 15.72 -4.32 -4.68
N TRP A 156 15.54 -3.93 -5.94
CA TRP A 156 14.34 -4.24 -6.71
C TRP A 156 14.61 -5.46 -7.58
N ARG A 157 13.81 -6.51 -7.42
CA ARG A 157 13.98 -7.78 -8.15
C ARG A 157 12.65 -8.27 -8.71
N GLY A 158 12.69 -8.95 -9.84
CA GLY A 158 11.50 -9.56 -10.40
C GLY A 158 11.69 -10.01 -11.83
N ASN A 159 10.74 -9.69 -12.70
CA ASN A 159 10.77 -10.14 -14.09
C ASN A 159 10.41 -9.03 -15.06
N MET A 160 11.07 -9.02 -16.21
CA MET A 160 10.61 -8.34 -17.40
C MET A 160 9.73 -9.29 -18.21
N LEU A 161 8.55 -8.83 -18.62
CA LEU A 161 7.76 -9.44 -19.67
C LEU A 161 7.99 -8.62 -20.95
N ASP A 162 8.52 -9.26 -21.99
CA ASP A 162 8.71 -8.59 -23.28
C ASP A 162 7.43 -8.61 -24.13
N ILE A 163 7.46 -7.90 -25.25
CA ILE A 163 6.35 -7.83 -26.21
C ILE A 163 5.95 -9.20 -26.82
N LYS A 164 6.82 -10.21 -26.74
CA LYS A 164 6.58 -11.58 -27.22
C LYS A 164 6.06 -12.48 -26.09
N GLY A 165 5.86 -11.93 -24.89
CA GLY A 165 5.47 -12.67 -23.70
C GLY A 165 6.61 -13.46 -23.05
N GLN A 166 7.87 -13.23 -23.47
CA GLN A 166 9.02 -13.85 -22.82
C GLN A 166 9.27 -13.20 -21.46
N LYS A 167 9.44 -14.05 -20.45
CA LYS A 167 9.69 -13.64 -19.08
C LYS A 167 11.18 -13.79 -18.76
N THR A 168 11.83 -12.69 -18.42
CA THR A 168 13.25 -12.65 -18.07
C THR A 168 13.41 -12.20 -16.62
N PRO A 169 14.07 -12.97 -15.74
CA PRO A 169 14.42 -12.50 -14.40
C PRO A 169 15.32 -11.27 -14.48
N ILE A 170 15.03 -10.26 -13.66
CA ILE A 170 15.76 -8.99 -13.66
C ILE A 170 16.02 -8.47 -12.24
N VAL A 171 17.07 -7.65 -12.16
CA VAL A 171 17.37 -6.81 -10.99
C VAL A 171 17.47 -5.36 -11.44
N MET A 172 16.88 -4.45 -10.68
CA MET A 172 16.98 -3.01 -10.89
C MET A 172 17.78 -2.37 -9.75
N THR A 173 18.86 -1.69 -10.10
CA THR A 173 19.77 -1.03 -9.16
C THR A 173 20.01 0.43 -9.56
N LYS A 174 20.34 1.27 -8.57
CA LYS A 174 20.73 2.65 -8.83
C LYS A 174 21.94 2.65 -9.76
N ALA A 175 21.91 3.49 -10.77
CA ALA A 175 23.09 3.72 -11.60
C ALA A 175 24.16 4.37 -10.73
N THR A 176 25.35 3.76 -10.67
CA THR A 176 26.51 4.39 -10.05
C THR A 176 26.92 5.58 -10.94
N ALA A 177 27.14 6.74 -10.34
CA ALA A 177 27.80 7.84 -11.05
C ALA A 177 29.18 7.33 -11.49
N GLY A 178 29.41 7.29 -12.80
CA GLY A 178 30.69 6.91 -13.38
C GLY A 178 31.73 8.02 -13.27
#